data_AF-A0A9E2ZGC8-F1
#
_entry.id   AF-A0A9E2ZGC8-F1
#
_cell.length_a   1.000
_cell.length_b   1.000
_cell.length_c   1.000
_cell.angle_alpha   90.00
_cell.angle_beta   90.00
_cell.angle_gamma   90.00
#
_symmetry.space_group_name_H-M   'P 1'
#
loop_
_entity.id
_entity.type
_entity.pdbx_description
1 polymer ?
#
loop_
_entity_poly.entity_id
_entity_poly.type
_entity_poly.pdbx_seq_one_letter_code
_entity_poly.pdbx_strand_id
1 'polypeptide(L)'
;MTHPGEQFYPEGVHWDDTIARGTLPDLLSDVAREYGARPFIEFRERPISYAELESLVEVAAAAYLRAGYGKDTSVALFLGNTPD
;
A
#
# COMPACT_ATOMS: atom_id res chain seq x y z
N MET A 1 33.38 8.66 -5.02
CA MET A 1 32.30 8.89 -4.02
C MET A 1 31.05 8.27 -4.61
N THR A 2 30.63 7.12 -4.11
CA THR A 2 29.66 6.28 -4.82
C THR A 2 28.24 6.88 -4.77
N HIS A 3 27.90 7.65 -3.73
CA HIS A 3 26.59 8.33 -3.61
C HIS A 3 26.73 9.72 -2.95
N PRO A 4 27.08 10.78 -3.72
CA PRO A 4 27.27 12.14 -3.17
C PRO A 4 26.03 12.77 -2.53
N GLY A 5 24.83 12.23 -2.80
CA GLY A 5 23.57 12.74 -2.27
C GLY A 5 23.27 12.32 -0.83
N GLU A 6 23.89 11.24 -0.33
CA GLU A 6 23.57 10.69 1.00
C GLU A 6 23.89 11.63 2.15
N GLN A 7 24.82 12.57 1.97
CA GLN A 7 25.12 13.61 2.95
C GLN A 7 23.90 14.50 3.29
N PHE A 8 22.86 14.48 2.46
CA PHE A 8 21.62 15.21 2.67
C PHE A 8 20.48 14.34 3.21
N TYR A 9 20.71 13.05 3.45
CA TYR A 9 19.68 12.15 3.97
C TYR A 9 19.50 12.34 5.49
N PRO A 10 18.28 12.14 6.01
CA PRO A 10 18.04 12.07 7.46
C PRO A 10 18.89 10.97 8.13
N GLU A 11 19.13 11.10 9.43
CA GLU A 11 19.86 10.10 10.20
C GLU A 11 19.18 8.72 10.09
N GLY A 12 19.97 7.70 9.74
CA GLY A 12 19.51 6.32 9.58
C GLY A 12 18.88 5.97 8.23
N VAL A 13 18.89 6.86 7.24
CA VAL A 13 18.43 6.59 5.87
C VAL A 13 19.64 6.30 4.98
N HIS A 14 19.64 5.15 4.30
CA HIS A 14 20.71 4.73 3.41
C HIS A 14 20.21 4.49 1.98
N TRP A 15 21.05 4.79 0.99
CA TRP A 15 20.71 4.59 -0.42
C TRP A 15 20.46 3.11 -0.77
N ASP A 16 21.14 2.20 -0.08
CA ASP A 16 21.12 0.74 -0.27
C ASP A 16 20.29 0.00 0.79
N ASP A 17 19.40 0.73 1.49
CA ASP A 17 18.47 0.10 2.42
C ASP A 17 17.71 -1.04 1.75
N THR A 18 17.61 -2.16 2.48
CA THR A 18 16.97 -3.36 1.95
C THR A 18 15.47 -3.11 1.81
N ILE A 19 15.00 -3.08 0.56
CA ILE A 19 13.56 -2.98 0.28
C ILE A 19 12.90 -4.32 0.60
N ALA A 20 11.81 -4.28 1.37
CA ALA A 20 10.99 -5.44 1.67
C ALA A 20 10.50 -6.13 0.38
N ARG A 21 10.60 -7.45 0.34
CA ARG A 21 10.23 -8.26 -0.84
C ARG A 21 9.08 -9.18 -0.47
N GLY A 22 8.08 -9.25 -1.35
CA GLY A 22 6.89 -10.07 -1.17
C GLY A 22 5.88 -9.76 -2.27
N THR A 23 4.73 -10.43 -2.24
CA THR A 23 3.59 -9.96 -3.02
C THR A 23 3.01 -8.71 -2.34
N LEU A 24 2.47 -7.78 -3.12
CA LEU A 24 1.85 -6.58 -2.55
C LEU A 24 0.71 -6.91 -1.56
N PRO A 25 -0.15 -7.93 -1.81
CA PRO A 25 -1.13 -8.40 -0.83
C PRO A 25 -0.48 -8.91 0.48
N ASP A 26 0.57 -9.74 0.41
CA ASP A 26 1.21 -10.27 1.62
C ASP A 26 1.82 -9.14 2.46
N LEU A 27 2.49 -8.19 1.82
CA LEU A 27 3.07 -7.02 2.50
C LEU A 27 1.98 -6.18 3.16
N LEU A 28 0.82 -5.99 2.51
CA LEU A 28 -0.32 -5.29 3.09
C LEU A 28 -0.87 -6.03 4.31
N SER A 29 -1.06 -7.35 4.22
CA SER A 29 -1.55 -8.16 5.34
C SER A 29 -0.58 -8.19 6.53
N ASP A 30 0.73 -8.15 6.28
CA ASP A 30 1.72 -8.04 7.35
C ASP A 30 1.60 -6.71 8.09
N VAL A 31 1.53 -5.58 7.37
CA VAL A 31 1.40 -4.26 8.01
C VAL A 31 0.02 -4.04 8.65
N ALA A 32 -1.06 -4.61 8.09
CA ALA A 32 -2.37 -4.56 8.72
C ALA A 32 -2.42 -5.35 10.02
N ARG A 33 -1.71 -6.48 10.09
CA ARG A 33 -1.56 -7.26 11.33
C ARG A 33 -0.73 -6.52 12.38
N GLU A 34 0.38 -5.92 11.98
CA GLU A 34 1.33 -5.27 12.90
C GLU A 34 0.86 -3.87 13.35
N TYR A 35 0.23 -3.12 12.45
CA TYR A 35 -0.09 -1.71 12.60
C TYR A 35 -1.59 -1.40 12.40
N GLY A 36 -2.46 -2.40 12.53
CA GLY A 36 -3.87 -2.33 12.14
C GLY A 36 -4.63 -1.09 12.60
N ALA A 37 -4.42 -0.65 13.85
CA ALA A 37 -5.10 0.53 14.41
C ALA A 37 -4.49 1.88 14.01
N ARG A 38 -3.31 1.90 13.38
CA ARG A 38 -2.65 3.14 12.96
C ARG A 38 -3.34 3.69 11.70
N PRO A 39 -3.50 5.03 11.57
CA PRO A 39 -4.00 5.63 10.35
C PRO A 39 -3.03 5.37 9.19
N PHE A 40 -3.57 4.96 8.05
CA PHE A 40 -2.83 4.77 6.80
C PHE A 40 -3.03 5.94 5.85
N ILE A 41 -4.29 6.29 5.57
CA ILE A 41 -4.67 7.48 4.79
C ILE A 41 -5.67 8.28 5.59
N GLU A 42 -5.64 9.60 5.45
CA GLU A 42 -6.71 10.48 5.92
C GLU A 42 -7.30 11.25 4.74
N PHE A 43 -8.63 11.18 4.59
CA PHE A 43 -9.34 11.93 3.57
C PHE A 43 -10.49 12.72 4.20
N ARG A 44 -10.42 14.06 4.11
CA ARG A 44 -11.43 14.97 4.65
C ARG A 44 -11.75 14.69 6.13
N GLU A 45 -10.70 14.64 6.95
CA GLU A 45 -10.78 14.39 8.41
C GLU A 45 -11.32 12.99 8.77
N ARG A 46 -11.34 12.07 7.80
CA ARG A 46 -11.70 10.67 8.02
C ARG A 46 -10.46 9.81 7.86
N PRO A 47 -9.85 9.35 8.97
CA PRO A 47 -8.77 8.39 8.89
C PRO A 47 -9.32 7.04 8.44
N ILE A 48 -8.53 6.35 7.63
CA ILE A 48 -8.67 4.94 7.29
C ILE A 48 -7.42 4.27 7.84
N SER A 49 -7.62 3.35 8.78
CA SER A 49 -6.55 2.57 9.39
C SER A 49 -6.05 1.46 8.46
N TYR A 50 -4.89 0.87 8.78
CA TYR A 50 -4.36 -0.25 8.00
C TYR A 50 -5.33 -1.45 7.94
N ALA A 51 -6.01 -1.76 9.05
CA ALA A 51 -6.99 -2.86 9.08
C ALA A 51 -8.25 -2.56 8.25
N GLU A 52 -8.69 -1.30 8.25
CA GLU A 52 -9.82 -0.86 7.41
C GLU A 52 -9.46 -0.89 5.93
N LEU A 53 -8.24 -0.47 5.58
CA LEU A 53 -7.75 -0.58 4.21
C LEU A 53 -7.74 -2.04 3.73
N GLU A 54 -7.17 -2.96 4.50
CA GLU A 54 -7.14 -4.38 4.15
C GLU A 54 -8.56 -4.92 3.88
N SER A 55 -9.51 -4.55 4.73
CA SER A 55 -10.92 -4.93 4.55
C SER A 55 -11.51 -4.39 3.24
N LEU A 56 -11.20 -3.14 2.86
CA LEU A 56 -11.65 -2.55 1.59
C LEU A 56 -11.02 -3.25 0.38
N VAL A 57 -9.73 -3.58 0.48
CA VAL A 57 -8.99 -4.31 -0.57
C VAL A 57 -9.61 -5.69 -0.79
N GLU A 58 -9.94 -6.43 0.26
CA GLU A 58 -10.60 -7.75 0.15
C GLU A 58 -11.98 -7.65 -0.53
N VAL A 59 -12.76 -6.61 -0.21
CA VAL A 59 -14.05 -6.35 -0.86
C VAL A 59 -13.88 -6.10 -2.36
N ALA A 60 -12.92 -5.24 -2.73
CA ALA A 60 -12.62 -4.90 -4.12
C ALA A 60 -12.09 -6.12 -4.90
N ALA A 61 -11.12 -6.86 -4.34
CA ALA A 61 -10.56 -8.06 -4.93
C ALA A 61 -11.62 -9.12 -5.18
N ALA A 62 -12.48 -9.39 -4.20
CA ALA A 62 -13.58 -10.34 -4.34
C ALA A 62 -14.60 -9.88 -5.41
N ALA A 63 -14.86 -8.58 -5.53
CA ALA A 63 -15.73 -8.04 -6.57
C ALA A 63 -15.14 -8.21 -7.97
N TYR A 64 -13.85 -7.94 -8.16
CA TYR A 64 -13.17 -8.12 -9.44
C TYR A 64 -13.13 -9.59 -9.87
N LEU A 65 -12.81 -10.50 -8.95
CA LEU A 65 -12.82 -11.94 -9.22
C LEU A 65 -14.22 -12.42 -9.63
N ARG A 66 -15.28 -11.99 -8.93
CA ARG A 66 -16.68 -12.31 -9.30
C ARG A 66 -17.07 -11.74 -10.66
N ALA A 67 -16.51 -10.60 -11.06
CA ALA A 67 -16.71 -10.00 -12.37
C ALA A 67 -15.89 -10.66 -13.48
N GLY A 68 -15.05 -11.66 -13.17
CA GLY A 68 -14.23 -12.41 -14.12
C GLY A 68 -12.84 -11.81 -14.37
N TYR A 69 -12.44 -10.79 -13.61
CA TYR A 69 -11.12 -10.17 -13.70
C TYR A 69 -10.13 -10.93 -12.81
N GLY A 70 -9.54 -11.97 -13.37
CA GLY A 70 -8.54 -12.82 -12.71
C GLY A 70 -7.10 -12.43 -13.03
N LYS A 71 -6.19 -13.36 -12.77
CA LYS A 71 -4.78 -13.25 -13.14
C LYS A 71 -4.65 -12.87 -14.63
N ASP A 72 -3.64 -12.05 -14.94
CA ASP A 72 -3.29 -11.62 -16.29
C ASP A 72 -4.37 -10.76 -17.00
N THR A 73 -5.34 -10.23 -16.23
CA THR A 73 -6.33 -9.26 -16.71
C THR A 73 -5.84 -7.84 -16.51
N SER A 74 -5.91 -7.02 -17.55
CA SER A 74 -5.67 -5.57 -17.45
C SER A 74 -6.94 -4.81 -17.08
N VAL A 75 -6.90 -4.06 -15.99
CA VAL A 75 -7.99 -3.17 -15.54
C VAL A 75 -7.51 -1.72 -15.58
N ALA A 76 -8.20 -0.86 -16.33
CA ALA A 76 -7.91 0.56 -16.36
C ALA A 76 -8.63 1.28 -15.21
N LEU A 77 -7.89 2.08 -14.44
CA LEU A 77 -8.44 2.89 -13.35
C LEU A 77 -8.62 4.34 -13.81
N PHE A 78 -9.86 4.84 -13.73
CA PHE A 78 -10.18 6.25 -13.94
C PHE A 78 -10.87 6.79 -12.70
N LEU A 79 -10.06 7.22 -11.73
CA LEU A 79 -10.48 7.58 -10.38
C LEU A 79 -10.02 8.99 -10.02
N GLY A 80 -10.74 9.61 -9.09
CA GLY A 80 -10.29 10.83 -8.43
C GLY A 80 -9.21 10.55 -7.38
N ASN A 81 -8.69 11.61 -6.73
CA ASN A 81 -7.84 11.45 -5.54
C ASN A 81 -8.73 11.30 -4.30
N THR A 82 -9.39 10.15 -4.22
CA THR A 82 -10.40 9.80 -3.22
C THR A 82 -10.19 8.36 -2.76
N PRO A 83 -10.57 7.98 -1.53
CA PRO A 83 -10.30 6.67 -0.96
C PRO A 83 -11.30 5.59 -1.39
N ASP A 84 -12.01 5.79 -2.52
CA ASP A 84 -13.03 4.87 -3.03
C ASP A 84 -12.46 3.59 -3.66
#